data_AF-A0A955J5P3-F1
#
_entry.id   AF-A0A955J5P3-F1
#
_cell.length_a   1.000
_cell.length_b   1.000
_cell.length_c   1.000
_cell.angle_alpha   90.00
_cell.angle_beta   90.00
_cell.angle_gamma   90.00
#
_symmetry.space_group_name_H-M   'P 1'
#
loop_
_entity.id
_entity.type
_entity.pdbx_description
1 polymer ?
#
loop_
_entity_poly.entity_id
_entity_poly.type
_entity_poly.pdbx_seq_one_letter_code
_entity_poly.pdbx_strand_id
1 'polypeptide(L)'
;MSRRGSILLETTAALAIFAMVGLLVLSALRDGMGNLDRSYDMLQAVDLARSSMAKLEAGIATVEELDGPVPLWDGGEDAALPAGGPELDGRWTLSVDVADSEFPSLSRVTISVYDGDVAMATLEDESPAAIYTLSQLVRLEDNGASDELPEDELMREIRRAGGSGGVTP
;
A
#
# COMPACT_ATOMS: atom_id res chain seq x y z
N MET A 1 -2.25 -57.32 42.44
CA MET A 1 -3.01 -56.10 42.08
C MET A 1 -2.25 -55.12 41.16
N SER A 2 -0.92 -55.14 41.10
CA SER A 2 -0.11 -54.18 40.31
C SER A 2 -0.38 -54.16 38.77
N ARG A 3 -0.61 -55.32 38.14
CA ARG A 3 -0.81 -55.41 36.66
C ARG A 3 -2.04 -54.70 36.10
N ARG A 4 -3.10 -54.53 36.89
CA ARG A 4 -4.32 -53.83 36.42
C ARG A 4 -4.13 -52.32 36.46
N GLY A 5 -3.37 -51.82 37.44
CA GLY A 5 -3.04 -50.40 37.54
C GLY A 5 -2.10 -49.94 36.43
N SER A 6 -1.13 -50.78 36.02
CA SER A 6 -0.21 -50.44 34.94
C SER A 6 -0.91 -50.26 33.59
N ILE A 7 -1.90 -51.11 33.27
CA ILE A 7 -2.66 -51.01 32.01
C ILE A 7 -3.52 -49.73 31.98
N LEU A 8 -4.14 -49.36 33.11
CA LEU A 8 -4.90 -48.10 33.21
C LEU A 8 -3.98 -46.89 33.07
N LEU A 9 -2.78 -46.93 33.66
CA LEU A 9 -1.80 -45.86 33.54
C LEU A 9 -1.29 -45.73 32.10
N GLU A 10 -0.99 -46.86 31.44
CA GLU A 10 -0.53 -46.89 30.05
C GLU A 10 -1.58 -46.36 29.09
N THR A 11 -2.84 -46.78 29.24
CA THR A 11 -3.95 -46.27 28.40
C THR A 11 -4.23 -44.79 28.65
N THR A 12 -4.17 -44.33 29.90
CA THR A 12 -4.31 -42.90 30.23
C THR A 12 -3.15 -42.09 29.65
N ALA A 13 -1.92 -42.60 29.73
CA ALA A 13 -0.75 -41.96 29.16
C ALA A 13 -0.83 -41.90 27.63
N ALA A 14 -1.25 -42.97 26.97
CA ALA A 14 -1.46 -43.01 25.52
C ALA A 14 -2.54 -42.00 25.10
N LEU A 15 -3.66 -41.91 25.83
CA LEU A 15 -4.71 -40.95 25.57
C LEU A 15 -4.22 -39.50 25.76
N ALA A 16 -3.44 -39.24 26.82
CA ALA A 16 -2.87 -37.93 27.07
C ALA A 16 -1.91 -37.50 25.95
N ILE A 17 -1.02 -38.39 25.51
CA ILE A 17 -0.11 -38.13 24.39
C ILE A 17 -0.90 -37.87 23.11
N PHE A 18 -1.90 -38.70 22.82
CA PHE A 18 -2.75 -38.52 21.65
C PHE A 18 -3.46 -37.16 21.64
N ALA A 19 -4.04 -36.76 22.77
CA ALA A 19 -4.68 -35.45 22.91
C ALA A 19 -3.69 -34.29 22.71
N MET A 20 -2.48 -34.39 23.29
CA MET A 20 -1.44 -33.36 23.12
C MET A 20 -1.00 -33.22 21.66
N VAL A 21 -0.80 -34.34 20.95
CA VAL A 21 -0.45 -34.32 19.53
C VAL A 21 -1.58 -33.71 18.69
N GLY A 22 -2.83 -34.05 19.00
CA GLY A 22 -3.99 -33.46 18.31
C GLY A 22 -4.06 -31.94 18.47
N LEU A 23 -3.81 -31.43 19.67
CA LEU A 23 -3.76 -29.98 19.93
C LEU A 23 -2.59 -29.29 19.21
N LEU A 24 -1.42 -29.94 19.16
CA LEU A 24 -0.26 -29.42 18.46
C LEU A 24 -0.52 -29.31 16.95
N VAL A 25 -1.11 -30.34 16.34
CA VAL A 25 -1.48 -30.32 14.91
C VAL A 25 -2.53 -29.24 14.64
N LEU A 26 -3.53 -29.09 15.51
CA LEU A 26 -4.55 -28.05 15.36
C LEU A 26 -3.95 -26.64 15.45
N SER A 27 -2.99 -26.42 16.36
CA SER A 27 -2.26 -25.14 16.45
C SER A 27 -1.48 -24.86 15.16
N ALA A 28 -0.71 -25.84 14.69
CA ALA A 28 0.08 -25.68 13.46
C ALA A 28 -0.80 -25.38 12.24
N LEU A 29 -1.99 -25.98 12.16
CA LEU A 29 -2.96 -25.67 11.10
C LEU A 29 -3.51 -24.25 11.19
N ARG A 30 -3.82 -23.76 12.40
CA ARG A 30 -4.28 -22.38 12.62
C ARG A 30 -3.22 -21.37 12.22
N ASP A 31 -1.98 -21.61 12.61
CA ASP A 31 -0.85 -20.76 12.23
C ASP A 31 -0.63 -20.79 10.71
N GLY A 32 -0.78 -21.96 10.09
CA GLY A 32 -0.71 -22.12 8.64
C GLY A 32 -1.77 -21.29 7.90
N MET A 33 -3.02 -21.32 8.37
CA MET A 33 -4.09 -20.50 7.79
C MET A 33 -3.81 -19.00 7.91
N GLY A 34 -3.38 -18.53 9.09
CA GLY A 34 -3.02 -17.12 9.28
C GLY A 34 -1.80 -16.65 8.45
N ASN A 35 -0.94 -17.57 8.03
CA ASN A 35 0.14 -17.26 7.07
C ASN A 35 -0.36 -17.17 5.63
N LEU A 36 -1.35 -18.00 5.27
CA LEU A 36 -1.98 -17.95 3.95
C LEU A 36 -2.74 -16.65 3.77
N ASP A 37 -3.54 -16.24 4.76
CA ASP A 37 -4.29 -14.97 4.71
C ASP A 37 -3.35 -13.77 4.51
N ARG A 38 -2.25 -13.72 5.28
CA ARG A 38 -1.20 -12.69 5.10
C ARG A 38 -0.53 -12.74 3.72
N SER A 39 -0.39 -13.93 3.14
CA SER A 39 0.19 -14.07 1.81
C SER A 39 -0.77 -13.57 0.73
N TYR A 40 -2.07 -13.80 0.90
CA TYR A 40 -3.10 -13.25 0.01
C TYR A 40 -3.16 -11.72 0.09
N ASP A 41 -3.17 -11.17 1.31
CA ASP A 41 -3.13 -9.72 1.54
C ASP A 41 -1.90 -9.10 0.87
N MET A 42 -0.73 -9.73 1.01
CA MET A 42 0.51 -9.28 0.36
C MET A 42 0.42 -9.30 -1.17
N LEU A 43 -0.14 -10.35 -1.77
CA LEU A 43 -0.29 -10.44 -3.23
C LEU A 43 -1.19 -9.33 -3.77
N GLN A 44 -2.33 -9.07 -3.11
CA GLN A 44 -3.22 -7.97 -3.48
C GLN A 44 -2.55 -6.61 -3.34
N ALA A 45 -1.79 -6.38 -2.25
CA ALA A 45 -1.05 -5.15 -2.05
C ALA A 45 0.01 -4.93 -3.14
N VAL A 46 0.71 -5.98 -3.56
CA VAL A 46 1.68 -5.91 -4.66
C VAL A 46 1.01 -5.54 -5.98
N ASP A 47 -0.09 -6.22 -6.32
CA ASP A 47 -0.81 -5.98 -7.57
C ASP A 47 -1.41 -4.57 -7.60
N LEU A 48 -1.96 -4.11 -6.47
CA LEU A 48 -2.48 -2.76 -6.31
C LEU A 48 -1.39 -1.69 -6.45
N ALA A 49 -0.24 -1.86 -5.77
CA ALA A 49 0.88 -0.92 -5.88
C ALA A 49 1.42 -0.85 -7.32
N ARG A 50 1.55 -2.00 -8.00
CA ARG A 50 1.99 -2.06 -9.40
C ARG A 50 0.99 -1.44 -10.36
N SER A 51 -0.30 -1.71 -10.19
CA SER A 51 -1.34 -1.11 -11.01
C SER A 51 -1.39 0.40 -10.83
N SER A 52 -1.27 0.87 -9.59
CA SER A 52 -1.26 2.30 -9.25
C SER A 52 -0.03 3.00 -9.83
N MET A 53 1.15 2.39 -9.72
CA MET A 53 2.38 2.90 -10.36
C MET A 53 2.21 2.97 -11.88
N ALA A 54 1.65 1.93 -12.50
CA ALA A 54 1.41 1.92 -13.95
C ALA A 54 0.40 3.00 -14.39
N LYS A 55 -0.61 3.29 -13.57
CA LYS A 55 -1.56 4.39 -13.84
C LYS A 55 -0.87 5.76 -13.77
N LEU A 56 0.01 5.97 -12.78
CA LEU A 56 0.82 7.20 -12.69
C LEU A 56 1.76 7.34 -13.88
N GLU A 57 2.48 6.28 -14.23
CA GLU A 57 3.40 6.27 -15.39
C GLU A 57 2.70 6.53 -16.72
N ALA A 58 1.46 6.06 -16.85
CA ALA A 58 0.66 6.26 -18.05
C ALA A 58 -0.06 7.63 -18.08
N GLY A 59 0.05 8.44 -17.01
CA GLY A 59 -0.71 9.68 -16.86
C GLY A 59 -2.22 9.48 -16.82
N ILE A 60 -2.68 8.27 -16.46
CA ILE A 60 -4.11 7.92 -16.36
C ILE A 60 -4.71 8.45 -15.05
N ALA A 61 -3.89 8.51 -14.00
CA ALA A 61 -4.27 9.04 -12.70
C ALA A 61 -3.17 9.98 -12.19
N THR A 62 -3.57 10.93 -11.35
CA THR A 62 -2.68 11.84 -10.64
C THR A 62 -2.31 11.29 -9.26
N VAL A 63 -1.32 11.92 -8.61
CA VAL A 63 -0.87 11.53 -7.26
C VAL A 63 -2.02 11.69 -6.27
N GLU A 64 -2.73 12.81 -6.36
CA GLU A 64 -3.82 13.19 -5.46
C GLU A 64 -5.05 12.29 -5.63
N GLU A 65 -5.29 11.76 -6.83
CA GLU A 65 -6.38 10.81 -7.08
C GLU A 65 -6.11 9.41 -6.52
N LEU A 66 -4.83 9.04 -6.39
CA LEU A 66 -4.42 7.73 -5.88
C LEU A 66 -4.09 7.73 -4.39
N ASP A 67 -3.80 8.89 -3.80
CA ASP A 67 -3.50 9.03 -2.38
C ASP A 67 -4.80 8.95 -1.55
N GLY A 68 -4.97 7.87 -0.79
CA GLY A 68 -6.15 7.65 0.04
C GLY A 68 -6.81 6.27 -0.11
N PRO A 69 -8.06 6.13 0.36
CA PRO A 69 -8.79 4.86 0.31
C PRO A 69 -9.04 4.41 -1.13
N VAL A 70 -8.75 3.13 -1.40
CA VAL A 70 -9.02 2.53 -2.70
C VAL A 70 -10.54 2.37 -2.86
N PRO A 71 -11.14 2.94 -3.92
CA PRO A 71 -12.57 2.78 -4.13
C PRO A 71 -12.90 1.31 -4.36
N LEU A 72 -14.03 0.87 -3.79
CA LEU A 72 -14.57 -0.45 -4.07
C LEU A 72 -14.75 -0.57 -5.59
N TRP A 73 -14.15 -1.60 -6.18
CA TRP A 73 -14.35 -1.88 -7.59
C TRP A 73 -15.80 -2.31 -7.79
N ASP A 74 -16.64 -1.45 -8.35
CA ASP A 74 -18.07 -1.71 -8.52
C ASP A 74 -18.39 -2.70 -9.65
N GLY A 75 -17.37 -3.14 -10.39
CA GLY A 75 -17.56 -4.08 -11.49
C GLY A 75 -18.63 -3.57 -12.44
N GLY A 76 -18.44 -2.37 -13.00
CA GLY A 76 -19.38 -1.77 -13.95
C GLY A 76 -20.02 -2.78 -14.90
N GLU A 77 -21.29 -2.57 -15.24
CA GLU A 77 -22.24 -3.53 -15.86
C GLU A 77 -21.74 -4.31 -17.10
N ASP A 78 -20.59 -3.94 -17.69
CA ASP A 78 -19.94 -4.58 -18.84
C ASP A 78 -18.74 -5.49 -18.48
N ALA A 79 -18.41 -5.70 -17.20
CA ALA A 79 -17.32 -6.60 -16.78
C ALA A 79 -17.74 -8.08 -16.91
N ALA A 80 -17.82 -8.58 -18.16
CA ALA A 80 -17.99 -9.99 -18.50
C ALA A 80 -16.74 -10.84 -18.20
N LEU A 81 -16.08 -10.62 -17.07
CA LEU A 81 -15.00 -11.46 -16.57
C LEU A 81 -15.60 -12.53 -15.63
N PRO A 82 -15.12 -13.78 -15.69
CA PRO A 82 -15.59 -14.82 -14.78
C PRO A 82 -15.39 -14.38 -13.33
N ALA A 83 -16.43 -14.55 -12.52
CA ALA A 83 -16.55 -14.16 -11.11
C ALA A 83 -15.55 -14.85 -10.16
N GLY A 84 -14.26 -14.65 -10.40
CA GLY A 84 -13.15 -15.25 -9.64
C GLY A 84 -11.88 -14.40 -9.59
N GLY A 85 -11.95 -13.13 -10.01
CA GLY A 85 -10.92 -12.16 -9.64
C GLY A 85 -11.10 -11.78 -8.17
N PRO A 86 -10.02 -11.47 -7.42
CA PRO A 86 -10.15 -10.97 -6.07
C PRO A 86 -10.95 -9.66 -6.13
N GLU A 87 -12.12 -9.66 -5.48
CA GLU A 87 -12.89 -8.45 -5.25
C GLU A 87 -11.98 -7.54 -4.39
N LEU A 88 -11.60 -6.39 -4.93
CA LEU A 88 -10.86 -5.40 -4.17
C LEU A 88 -11.87 -4.77 -3.22
N ASP A 89 -12.07 -5.42 -2.09
CA ASP A 89 -12.81 -4.86 -0.97
C ASP A 89 -12.16 -3.51 -0.66
N GLY A 90 -12.97 -2.47 -0.44
CA GLY A 90 -12.55 -1.09 -0.09
C GLY A 90 -11.80 -0.98 1.24
N ARG A 91 -11.20 -2.09 1.68
CA ARG A 91 -10.27 -2.28 2.78
C ARG A 91 -8.92 -1.66 2.48
N TRP A 92 -8.50 -1.43 1.25
CA TRP A 92 -7.13 -0.95 0.98
C TRP A 92 -7.02 0.58 1.05
N THR A 93 -5.91 1.08 1.60
CA THR A 93 -5.55 2.50 1.55
C THR A 93 -4.16 2.64 0.95
N LEU A 94 -4.00 3.57 0.02
CA LEU A 94 -2.72 3.92 -0.60
C LEU A 94 -2.19 5.21 0.01
N SER A 95 -0.88 5.27 0.19
CA SER A 95 -0.16 6.53 0.36
C SER A 95 0.85 6.69 -0.77
N VAL A 96 0.79 7.83 -1.46
CA VAL A 96 1.69 8.13 -2.58
C VAL A 96 2.56 9.32 -2.20
N ASP A 97 3.86 9.07 -2.06
CA ASP A 97 4.86 10.09 -1.78
C ASP A 97 5.71 10.34 -3.03
N VAL A 98 5.91 11.60 -3.38
CA VAL A 98 6.74 12.01 -4.52
C VAL A 98 7.87 12.89 -4.01
N ALA A 99 9.09 12.45 -4.29
CA ALA A 99 10.31 13.17 -3.95
C ALA A 99 11.14 13.47 -5.20
N ASP A 100 11.87 14.58 -5.17
CA ASP A 100 12.85 14.90 -6.21
C ASP A 100 13.92 13.80 -6.30
N SER A 101 14.38 13.54 -7.52
CA SER A 101 15.49 12.63 -7.76
C SER A 101 16.76 13.38 -8.19
N GLU A 102 17.91 12.75 -7.99
CA GLU A 102 19.19 13.25 -8.50
C GLU A 102 19.28 13.24 -10.04
N PHE A 103 18.35 12.56 -10.70
CA PHE A 103 18.27 12.46 -12.15
C PHE A 103 17.34 13.54 -12.70
N PRO A 104 17.83 14.44 -13.58
CA PRO A 104 16.98 15.44 -14.22
C PRO A 104 15.80 14.79 -14.93
N SER A 105 14.61 15.38 -14.82
CA SER A 105 13.33 14.90 -15.39
C SER A 105 12.77 13.59 -14.80
N LEU A 106 13.31 13.10 -13.69
CA LEU A 106 12.76 11.96 -12.97
C LEU A 106 12.44 12.36 -11.53
N SER A 107 11.32 11.86 -11.03
CA SER A 107 10.95 11.95 -9.62
C SER A 107 10.88 10.54 -9.04
N ARG A 108 11.22 10.40 -7.76
CA ARG A 108 11.03 9.15 -7.03
C ARG A 108 9.61 9.12 -6.49
N VAL A 109 8.82 8.18 -7.00
CA VAL A 109 7.48 7.89 -6.50
C VAL A 109 7.57 6.69 -5.57
N THR A 110 7.00 6.82 -4.37
CA THR A 110 6.89 5.76 -3.38
C THR A 110 5.42 5.52 -3.08
N ILE A 111 4.94 4.33 -3.43
CA ILE A 111 3.57 3.88 -3.15
C ILE A 111 3.62 2.91 -1.98
N SER A 112 2.95 3.25 -0.89
CA SER A 112 2.76 2.39 0.27
C SER A 112 1.32 1.94 0.38
N VAL A 113 1.11 0.65 0.61
CA VAL A 113 -0.21 0.03 0.73
C VAL A 113 -0.46 -0.36 2.17
N TYR A 114 -1.61 0.07 2.70
CA TYR A 114 -2.06 -0.19 4.05
C TYR A 114 -3.38 -0.93 4.06
N ASP A 115 -3.58 -1.71 5.11
CA ASP A 115 -4.90 -2.18 5.50
C ASP A 115 -5.67 -1.01 6.11
N GLY A 116 -6.77 -0.63 5.48
CA GLY A 116 -7.62 0.51 5.80
C GLY A 116 -8.32 0.37 7.15
N ASP A 117 -8.63 -0.87 7.57
CA ASP A 117 -9.14 -1.11 8.93
C ASP A 117 -8.08 -0.78 9.98
N VAL A 118 -6.80 -1.04 9.67
CA VAL A 118 -5.66 -0.74 10.56
C VAL A 118 -5.32 0.75 10.49
N ALA A 119 -5.32 1.35 9.30
CA ALA A 119 -5.00 2.75 9.09
C ALA A 119 -5.98 3.69 9.79
N MET A 120 -7.27 3.34 9.84
CA MET A 120 -8.31 4.10 10.55
C MET A 120 -8.29 3.88 12.06
N ALA A 121 -7.75 2.75 12.54
CA ALA A 121 -7.70 2.41 13.96
C ALA A 121 -6.50 3.04 14.70
N THR A 122 -5.41 3.34 14.01
CA THR A 122 -4.27 4.09 14.56
C THR A 122 -4.60 5.59 14.67
N LEU A 123 -5.37 5.94 15.70
CA LEU A 123 -5.66 7.33 16.11
C LEU A 123 -4.60 7.93 17.05
N GLU A 124 -3.49 7.23 17.31
CA GLU A 124 -2.45 7.64 18.25
C GLU A 124 -1.06 7.54 17.60
N ASP A 125 -0.61 8.61 16.93
CA ASP A 125 0.77 9.00 16.54
C ASP A 125 1.70 7.96 15.85
N GLU A 126 1.28 6.72 15.66
CA GLU A 126 2.04 5.64 15.07
C GLU A 126 1.48 5.36 13.67
N SER A 127 2.24 5.76 12.64
CA SER A 127 1.87 5.45 11.26
C SER A 127 1.73 3.94 11.10
N PRO A 128 0.61 3.43 10.56
CA PRO A 128 0.41 2.01 10.38
C PRO A 128 1.57 1.42 9.56
N ALA A 129 1.98 0.19 9.86
CA ALA A 129 3.00 -0.48 9.06
C ALA A 129 2.44 -0.78 7.66
N ALA A 130 3.12 -0.32 6.62
CA ALA A 130 2.74 -0.66 5.25
C ALA A 130 2.87 -2.17 5.03
N ILE A 131 1.85 -2.78 4.43
CA ILE A 131 1.87 -4.18 4.01
C ILE A 131 2.89 -4.34 2.88
N TYR A 132 2.90 -3.38 1.95
CA TYR A 132 3.85 -3.35 0.85
C TYR A 132 4.22 -1.92 0.49
N THR A 133 5.48 -1.71 0.12
CA THR A 133 5.97 -0.43 -0.41
C THR A 133 6.72 -0.68 -1.71
N LEU A 134 6.34 0.06 -2.75
CA LEU A 134 7.00 0.10 -4.05
C LEU A 134 7.60 1.48 -4.26
N SER A 135 8.88 1.57 -4.61
CA SER A 135 9.53 2.83 -4.96
C SER A 135 10.16 2.74 -6.35
N GLN A 136 9.89 3.72 -7.20
CA GLN A 136 10.37 3.75 -8.58
C GLN A 136 10.66 5.18 -9.04
N LEU A 137 11.60 5.32 -9.96
CA LEU A 137 11.85 6.59 -10.66
C LEU A 137 10.91 6.68 -11.86
N VAL A 138 10.07 7.71 -11.89
CA VAL A 138 9.07 7.94 -12.94
C VAL A 138 9.26 9.34 -13.52
N ARG A 139 9.02 9.45 -14.84
CA ARG A 139 8.83 10.76 -15.47
C ARG A 139 7.41 11.20 -15.21
N LEU A 140 7.22 12.02 -14.20
CA LEU A 140 5.96 12.72 -14.04
C LEU A 140 5.97 13.89 -15.02
N GLU A 141 4.98 13.93 -15.91
CA GLU A 141 4.73 15.14 -16.68
C GLU A 141 4.44 16.24 -15.66
N ASP A 142 5.19 17.33 -15.78
CA ASP A 142 5.30 18.40 -14.81
C ASP A 142 3.91 18.90 -14.38
N ASN A 143 3.39 18.39 -13.27
CA ASN A 143 2.09 18.81 -12.73
C ASN A 143 2.30 20.10 -11.93
N GLY A 144 2.87 21.10 -12.61
CA GLY A 144 3.25 22.35 -12.02
C GLY A 144 4.28 22.18 -10.90
N ALA A 145 5.51 21.75 -11.23
CA ALA A 145 6.64 22.50 -10.69
C ALA A 145 6.47 23.93 -11.21
N SER A 146 5.62 24.67 -10.51
CA SER A 146 5.63 26.11 -10.49
C SER A 146 7.06 26.46 -10.13
N ASP A 147 7.84 26.72 -11.16
CA ASP A 147 8.85 27.78 -11.18
C ASP A 147 8.11 29.13 -10.97
N GLU A 148 7.19 29.19 -9.99
CA GLU A 148 6.74 30.41 -9.36
C GLU A 148 7.97 30.90 -8.63
N LEU A 149 8.77 31.64 -9.37
CA LEU A 149 9.66 32.64 -8.80
C LEU A 149 8.91 33.27 -7.63
N PRO A 150 9.48 33.29 -6.41
CA PRO A 150 8.87 33.97 -5.27
C PRO A 150 8.34 35.32 -5.76
N GLU A 151 7.12 35.73 -5.40
CA GLU A 151 6.47 36.92 -5.98
C GLU A 151 7.38 38.17 -5.99
N ASP A 152 8.30 38.23 -5.02
CA ASP A 152 9.37 39.23 -4.87
C ASP A 152 10.37 39.29 -6.04
N GLU A 153 10.67 38.16 -6.69
CA GLU A 153 11.59 38.03 -7.81
C GLU A 153 10.90 38.33 -9.15
N LEU A 154 9.65 37.88 -9.34
CA LEU A 154 8.80 38.23 -10.48
C LEU A 154 8.54 39.75 -10.55
N MET A 155 8.22 40.38 -9.41
CA MET A 155 8.02 41.83 -9.31
C MET A 155 9.31 42.62 -9.57
N ARG A 156 10.48 42.04 -9.26
CA ARG A 156 11.79 42.65 -9.50
C ARG A 156 12.14 42.62 -10.99
N GLU A 157 11.77 41.56 -11.71
CA GLU A 157 12.02 41.41 -13.14
C GLU A 157 11.11 42.29 -14.00
N ILE A 158 9.82 42.40 -13.66
CA ILE A 158 8.89 43.34 -14.30
C ILE A 158 9.38 44.79 -14.16
N ARG A 159 9.88 45.16 -12.97
CA ARG A 159 10.41 46.52 -12.72
C ARG A 159 11.72 46.78 -13.47
N ARG A 160 12.51 45.75 -13.74
CA ARG A 160 13.74 45.83 -14.54
C ARG A 160 13.44 45.99 -16.03
N ALA A 161 12.44 45.27 -16.55
CA ALA A 161 12.03 45.34 -17.95
C ALA A 161 11.30 46.65 -18.29
N GLY A 162 10.48 47.18 -17.36
CA GLY A 162 9.75 48.43 -17.55
C GLY A 162 10.59 49.72 -17.51
N GLY A 163 11.85 49.66 -17.07
CA GLY A 163 12.72 50.84 -16.91
C GLY A 163 13.56 51.23 -18.13
N SER A 164 13.55 50.45 -19.22
CA SER A 164 14.46 50.64 -20.37
C SER A 164 13.84 51.42 -21.56
N GLY A 165 12.55 51.75 -21.49
CA GLY A 165 11.81 52.46 -22.56
C GLY A 165 11.70 53.97 -22.35
N GLY A 166 12.81 54.67 -22.14
CA GLY A 166 12.83 56.11 -21.81
C GLY A 166 13.57 56.98 -22.82
N VAL A 167 12.94 57.22 -23.97
CA VAL A 167 12.97 58.42 -24.83
C VAL A 167 14.17 59.37 -24.67
N THR A 168 15.11 59.33 -25.61
CA THR A 168 16.01 60.45 -25.93
C THR A 168 15.33 61.40 -26.93
N PRO A 169 15.24 62.71 -26.68
CA PRO A 169 14.95 63.71 -27.70
C PRO A 169 16.12 63.93 -28.67
#